data_AF-A0A8T1HDX5-F1
#
_entry.id   AF-A0A8T1HDX5-F1
#
_cell.length_a   1.000
_cell.length_b   1.000
_cell.length_c   1.000
_cell.angle_alpha   90.00
_cell.angle_beta   90.00
_cell.angle_gamma   90.00
#
_symmetry.space_group_name_H-M   'P 1'
#
loop_
_entity.id
_entity.type
_entity.pdbx_description
1 polymer ?
#
loop_
_entity_poly.entity_id
_entity_poly.type
_entity_poly.pdbx_seq_one_letter_code
_entity_poly.pdbx_strand_id
1 'polypeptide(L)'
;MRVSTFVALLLPVGGVVAQTATTTATTATTSSTTSTATASSGASSVSSYVPWTLADNATLLADIRSQLTMCTYSKVEECIQDPALVHELGVLVRAPGHCVAFDSSYVNVTTPSAAIPNRYYPTSVEDAYDAGFSNKFSEWSDSNREQFEVDCPLLFNQTIGQGDDMLCCTESQYTGLSTQVRMIPGLCSACKENLRNIFCQMTCSPNNSLFLDISEVRIMGGDDEHAEAVFPAIEELTYYVGNDWIRDVYDFCEDDSSFSLLCNPNQDCHDGYGLMEYMGKYAYNSIGSPLQINVTTMDKVPELTQMTEFCHCDNVNATNCILPMNNRMTSCVGVCGSLCAVSSDDDRTYTESCYGAVSAVATSTSGSGSAGSGDDSTWAELNAYLAANIPVTDWTPLNYFLVIFGGVVALLLIVGFIVAGCRERRSRIPNPHTGTPQIGPYTPEAHGVAHAMETNTGRLSYLDELMTNKLRSWAVYVSTGNRPKKIIPLVLCVVAVCCIGLYNIEIETDPIKLWVSTSSTSYQERQHYGKLFNPFYRSEQVIMVPKDGGNIYRSSILKEAIRVQNVAADVVYTSDDGEETIALDDICWKATGTGCT
;
A
#
# COMPACT_ATOMS: atom_id res chain seq x y z
N MET A 1 31.80 -39.46 -37.80
CA MET A 1 33.01 -39.75 -38.60
C MET A 1 34.22 -39.60 -37.68
N ARG A 2 35.22 -40.46 -37.86
CA ARG A 2 36.34 -40.80 -36.96
C ARG A 2 37.41 -39.70 -36.77
N VAL A 3 38.03 -39.71 -35.57
CA VAL A 3 39.49 -39.55 -35.29
C VAL A 3 40.06 -38.12 -35.36
N SER A 4 40.97 -37.64 -34.51
CA SER A 4 41.55 -38.05 -33.22
C SER A 4 42.56 -36.95 -32.81
N THR A 5 42.67 -36.69 -31.49
CA THR A 5 43.92 -36.57 -30.68
C THR A 5 44.94 -35.43 -30.92
N PHE A 6 45.79 -34.97 -29.99
CA PHE A 6 46.26 -35.33 -28.62
C PHE A 6 46.83 -33.98 -28.06
N VAL A 7 46.45 -33.49 -26.85
CA VAL A 7 47.26 -33.44 -25.58
C VAL A 7 48.28 -32.29 -25.46
N ALA A 8 48.51 -31.60 -24.32
CA ALA A 8 48.06 -31.73 -22.93
C ALA A 8 48.54 -30.58 -22.02
N LEU A 9 47.80 -30.43 -20.90
CA LEU A 9 48.15 -30.11 -19.49
C LEU A 9 48.90 -28.79 -19.18
N LEU A 10 48.47 -27.98 -18.20
CA LEU A 10 48.20 -28.35 -16.80
C LEU A 10 47.00 -27.58 -16.17
N LEU A 11 46.21 -28.33 -15.39
CA LEU A 11 45.21 -27.94 -14.36
C LEU A 11 45.86 -28.08 -12.95
N PRO A 12 45.16 -27.95 -11.79
CA PRO A 12 43.86 -27.34 -11.42
C PRO A 12 44.01 -26.35 -10.22
N VAL A 13 43.02 -25.68 -9.61
CA VAL A 13 41.86 -26.18 -8.84
C VAL A 13 40.80 -25.06 -8.70
N GLY A 14 39.64 -25.24 -9.35
CA GLY A 14 38.34 -24.84 -8.80
C GLY A 14 37.75 -26.04 -8.05
N GLY A 15 36.64 -26.01 -7.33
CA GLY A 15 35.56 -25.05 -7.17
C GLY A 15 34.37 -25.81 -6.57
N VAL A 16 33.44 -25.05 -5.99
CA VAL A 16 31.98 -25.27 -5.98
C VAL A 16 31.41 -26.56 -5.37
N VAL A 17 30.76 -26.29 -4.24
CA VAL A 17 29.61 -26.91 -3.58
C VAL A 17 28.50 -27.38 -4.55
N ALA A 18 28.01 -28.61 -4.35
CA ALA A 18 26.61 -28.98 -4.59
C ALA A 18 26.19 -30.12 -3.66
N GLN A 19 24.95 -30.01 -3.18
CA GLN A 19 24.26 -30.92 -2.25
C GLN A 19 24.00 -32.30 -2.85
N THR A 20 23.96 -33.32 -2.00
CA THR A 20 23.04 -34.48 -2.15
C THR A 20 22.68 -35.01 -0.77
N ALA A 21 21.38 -35.21 -0.55
CA ALA A 21 20.81 -35.94 0.56
C ALA A 21 20.91 -37.46 0.32
N THR A 22 21.27 -38.22 1.36
CA THR A 22 20.88 -39.63 1.48
C THR A 22 20.91 -40.11 2.94
N THR A 23 19.88 -40.88 3.24
CA THR A 23 19.53 -41.67 4.43
C THR A 23 20.54 -42.75 4.80
N THR A 24 20.77 -42.96 6.11
CA THR A 24 20.92 -44.25 6.87
C THR A 24 21.33 -43.88 8.30
N ALA A 25 20.52 -44.10 9.34
CA ALA A 25 20.26 -45.37 10.03
C ALA A 25 21.51 -46.05 10.61
N THR A 26 21.83 -45.82 11.89
CA THR A 26 22.44 -46.84 12.76
C THR A 26 22.03 -46.69 14.22
N THR A 27 21.49 -47.79 14.71
CA THR A 27 21.05 -48.20 16.05
C THR A 27 22.18 -48.42 17.07
N ALA A 28 21.90 -48.17 18.36
CA ALA A 28 22.24 -49.07 19.48
C ALA A 28 21.32 -48.76 20.71
N THR A 29 20.26 -49.53 20.99
CA THR A 29 20.14 -50.60 22.04
C THR A 29 20.48 -50.15 23.47
N THR A 30 19.73 -50.40 24.56
CA THR A 30 18.46 -51.07 24.89
C THR A 30 18.20 -50.81 26.38
N SER A 31 16.95 -50.61 26.82
CA SER A 31 16.30 -51.40 27.88
C SER A 31 14.99 -50.76 28.33
N SER A 32 13.90 -51.35 27.87
CA SER A 32 12.55 -51.13 28.35
C SER A 32 12.28 -52.00 29.59
N THR A 33 11.90 -51.38 30.70
CA THR A 33 11.19 -52.05 31.78
C THR A 33 9.85 -51.35 31.94
N THR A 34 8.79 -52.02 31.53
CA THR A 34 7.39 -51.67 31.75
C THR A 34 7.07 -51.67 33.23
N SER A 35 6.58 -50.54 33.74
CA SER A 35 5.74 -50.48 34.94
C SER A 35 4.69 -49.40 34.75
N THR A 36 3.46 -49.87 34.52
CA THR A 36 2.19 -49.14 34.67
C THR A 36 2.19 -48.21 35.88
N ALA A 37 2.07 -46.92 35.64
CA ALA A 37 1.61 -45.94 36.61
C ALA A 37 0.63 -45.01 35.91
N THR A 38 -0.65 -45.19 36.25
CA THR A 38 -1.76 -44.31 35.90
C THR A 38 -1.47 -42.92 36.46
N ALA A 39 -1.06 -41.99 35.60
CA ALA A 39 -1.01 -40.57 35.92
C ALA A 39 -2.19 -39.90 35.24
N SER A 40 -3.30 -39.81 35.98
CA SER A 40 -4.38 -38.87 35.68
C SER A 40 -3.81 -37.46 35.85
N SER A 41 -3.40 -36.83 34.75
CA SER A 41 -3.30 -35.38 34.70
C SER A 41 -4.72 -34.85 34.75
N GLY A 42 -5.18 -34.53 35.96
CA GLY A 42 -6.42 -33.81 36.16
C GLY A 42 -6.34 -32.52 35.36
N ALA A 43 -7.23 -32.41 34.37
CA ALA A 43 -7.69 -31.11 33.94
C ALA A 43 -8.27 -30.46 35.18
N SER A 44 -7.58 -29.46 35.73
CA SER A 44 -8.18 -28.56 36.69
C SER A 44 -9.38 -27.95 35.99
N SER A 45 -10.57 -28.32 36.46
CA SER A 45 -11.82 -27.66 36.10
C SER A 45 -11.62 -26.16 36.33
N VAL A 46 -11.61 -25.39 35.24
CA VAL A 46 -11.84 -23.94 35.33
C VAL A 46 -13.18 -23.81 36.04
N SER A 47 -13.16 -23.14 37.19
CA SER A 47 -14.34 -22.97 38.01
C SER A 47 -15.35 -22.14 37.22
N SER A 48 -16.57 -22.66 37.00
CA SER A 48 -17.73 -21.95 36.44
C SER A 48 -18.31 -20.89 37.39
N TYR A 49 -17.47 -20.38 38.29
CA TYR A 49 -17.84 -19.45 39.34
C TYR A 49 -17.55 -18.04 38.87
N VAL A 50 -18.60 -17.26 38.69
CA VAL A 50 -18.51 -15.82 38.46
C VAL A 50 -18.88 -15.12 39.76
N PRO A 51 -18.01 -14.25 40.29
CA PRO A 51 -18.35 -13.47 41.47
C PRO A 51 -19.58 -12.59 41.21
N TRP A 52 -20.58 -12.72 42.09
CA TRP A 52 -21.86 -12.02 42.05
C TRP A 52 -22.70 -12.30 40.78
N THR A 53 -23.99 -12.55 40.96
CA THR A 53 -25.00 -12.62 39.88
C THR A 53 -26.34 -12.14 40.41
N LEU A 54 -27.20 -11.58 39.56
CA LEU A 54 -28.54 -11.17 39.99
C LEU A 54 -29.36 -12.38 40.50
N ALA A 55 -28.99 -13.60 40.08
CA ALA A 55 -29.59 -14.84 40.55
C ALA A 55 -29.32 -15.14 42.05
N ASP A 56 -28.26 -14.57 42.64
CA ASP A 56 -27.89 -14.82 44.06
C ASP A 56 -28.96 -14.33 45.04
N ASN A 57 -29.77 -13.35 44.62
CA ASN A 57 -30.84 -12.78 45.43
C ASN A 57 -32.17 -12.82 44.66
N ALA A 58 -32.94 -13.89 44.89
CA ALA A 58 -34.22 -14.13 44.22
C ALA A 58 -35.26 -13.01 44.41
N THR A 59 -35.26 -12.33 45.57
CA THR A 59 -36.16 -11.19 45.83
C THR A 59 -35.78 -9.99 44.98
N LEU A 60 -34.49 -9.64 44.94
CA LEU A 60 -33.96 -8.53 44.14
C LEU A 60 -34.19 -8.76 42.65
N LEU A 61 -33.97 -9.99 42.18
CA LEU A 61 -34.23 -10.35 40.78
C LEU A 61 -35.72 -10.24 40.40
N ALA A 62 -36.62 -10.57 41.33
CA ALA A 62 -38.06 -10.41 41.11
C ALA A 62 -38.46 -8.93 41.00
N ASP A 63 -37.88 -8.07 41.85
CA ASP A 63 -38.12 -6.62 41.82
C ASP A 63 -37.60 -6.01 40.52
N ILE A 64 -36.39 -6.36 40.09
CA ILE A 64 -35.80 -5.98 38.79
C ILE A 64 -36.71 -6.43 37.62
N ARG A 65 -37.18 -7.68 37.65
CA ARG A 65 -38.05 -8.22 36.60
C ARG A 65 -39.40 -7.50 36.49
N SER A 66 -39.86 -6.88 37.58
CA SER A 66 -41.11 -6.10 37.57
C SER A 66 -40.97 -4.72 36.91
N GLN A 67 -39.73 -4.24 36.73
CA GLN A 67 -39.40 -2.93 36.17
C GLN A 67 -38.92 -3.02 34.71
N LEU A 68 -38.95 -4.21 34.11
CA LEU A 68 -38.47 -4.41 32.73
C LEU A 68 -39.33 -3.65 31.73
N THR A 69 -38.66 -3.14 30.72
CA THR A 69 -39.21 -2.36 29.62
C THR A 69 -38.70 -2.92 28.29
N MET A 70 -39.27 -2.42 27.19
CA MET A 70 -38.86 -2.81 25.85
C MET A 70 -37.53 -2.16 25.49
N CYS A 71 -36.53 -3.00 25.18
CA CYS A 71 -35.21 -2.59 24.78
C CYS A 71 -35.21 -1.72 23.51
N THR A 72 -34.39 -0.67 23.51
CA THR A 72 -34.30 0.27 22.38
C THR A 72 -33.76 -0.39 21.13
N TYR A 73 -32.77 -1.29 21.25
CA TYR A 73 -32.09 -1.87 20.10
C TYR A 73 -32.55 -3.30 19.79
N SER A 74 -32.48 -4.21 20.76
CA SER A 74 -32.92 -5.61 20.59
C SER A 74 -34.45 -5.79 20.46
N LYS A 75 -35.25 -4.79 20.84
CA LYS A 75 -36.73 -4.81 20.79
C LYS A 75 -37.39 -5.94 21.61
N VAL A 76 -36.71 -6.45 22.64
CA VAL A 76 -37.28 -7.42 23.60
C VAL A 76 -37.67 -6.75 24.91
N GLU A 77 -38.60 -7.33 25.67
CA GLU A 77 -39.06 -6.79 26.96
C GLU A 77 -38.18 -7.27 28.12
N GLU A 78 -36.91 -6.89 28.08
CA GLU A 78 -35.87 -7.39 29.01
C GLU A 78 -34.93 -6.27 29.52
N CYS A 79 -35.25 -4.99 29.28
CA CYS A 79 -34.34 -3.89 29.59
C CYS A 79 -34.76 -2.99 30.75
N ILE A 80 -33.77 -2.47 31.46
CA ILE A 80 -33.90 -1.37 32.42
C ILE A 80 -33.28 -0.13 31.81
N GLN A 81 -34.06 0.96 31.82
CA GLN A 81 -33.64 2.30 31.44
C GLN A 81 -33.04 3.02 32.66
N ASP A 82 -32.00 3.82 32.44
CA ASP A 82 -31.28 4.58 33.47
C ASP A 82 -30.88 3.72 34.70
N PRO A 83 -30.10 2.64 34.52
CA PRO A 83 -29.76 1.68 35.57
C PRO A 83 -29.06 2.31 36.79
N ALA A 84 -28.46 3.50 36.66
CA ALA A 84 -27.89 4.24 37.78
C ALA A 84 -28.94 4.69 38.83
N LEU A 85 -30.21 4.76 38.46
CA LEU A 85 -31.32 5.09 39.36
C LEU A 85 -31.90 3.86 40.09
N VAL A 86 -31.53 2.65 39.65
CA VAL A 86 -32.01 1.38 40.21
C VAL A 86 -31.02 0.91 41.26
N HIS A 87 -31.34 1.16 42.54
CA HIS A 87 -30.46 0.84 43.66
C HIS A 87 -30.08 -0.66 43.73
N GLU A 88 -30.93 -1.55 43.24
CA GLU A 88 -30.71 -2.98 43.17
C GLU A 88 -29.56 -3.38 42.23
N LEU A 89 -29.21 -2.53 41.25
CA LEU A 89 -28.10 -2.75 40.31
C LEU A 89 -26.77 -2.16 40.81
N GLY A 90 -26.75 -1.59 42.02
CA GLY A 90 -25.57 -0.95 42.60
C GLY A 90 -25.61 0.57 42.49
N VAL A 91 -24.69 1.24 43.19
CA VAL A 91 -24.59 2.70 43.21
C VAL A 91 -23.43 3.13 42.32
N LEU A 92 -23.74 3.92 41.30
CA LEU A 92 -22.72 4.52 40.43
C LEU A 92 -21.92 5.56 41.21
N VAL A 93 -20.60 5.36 41.29
CA VAL A 93 -19.64 6.34 41.80
C VAL A 93 -18.71 6.72 40.64
N ARG A 94 -18.62 8.02 40.33
CA ARG A 94 -17.68 8.51 39.32
C ARG A 94 -16.43 9.04 40.02
N ALA A 95 -15.38 8.23 40.07
CA ALA A 95 -14.11 8.61 40.69
C ALA A 95 -12.97 7.75 40.11
N PRO A 96 -11.71 8.19 40.25
CA PRO A 96 -10.58 7.32 39.91
C PRO A 96 -10.62 6.01 40.70
N GLY A 97 -10.30 4.88 40.05
CA GLY A 97 -10.38 3.53 40.62
C GLY A 97 -11.79 2.95 40.68
N HIS A 98 -12.79 3.60 40.06
CA HIS A 98 -14.15 3.09 39.97
C HIS A 98 -14.56 2.71 38.55
N CYS A 99 -15.31 1.62 38.47
CA CYS A 99 -15.84 1.02 37.26
C CYS A 99 -17.35 1.21 37.19
N VAL A 100 -17.89 1.34 35.98
CA VAL A 100 -19.34 1.24 35.69
C VAL A 100 -19.66 0.01 34.85
N ALA A 101 -18.80 -0.28 33.88
CA ALA A 101 -18.78 -1.52 33.12
C ALA A 101 -17.65 -2.38 33.65
N PHE A 102 -17.94 -3.60 34.09
CA PHE A 102 -16.94 -4.48 34.70
C PHE A 102 -17.29 -5.95 34.46
N ASP A 103 -16.32 -6.71 33.96
CA ASP A 103 -16.45 -8.11 33.55
C ASP A 103 -17.39 -8.33 32.34
N SER A 104 -17.37 -9.54 31.79
CA SER A 104 -18.30 -9.96 30.72
C SER A 104 -19.65 -10.36 31.31
N SER A 105 -20.73 -10.26 30.53
CA SER A 105 -22.04 -10.76 30.95
C SER A 105 -22.24 -12.27 30.73
N TYR A 106 -21.22 -13.01 30.27
CA TYR A 106 -21.24 -14.47 30.00
C TYR A 106 -22.58 -14.99 29.45
N VAL A 107 -23.03 -14.40 28.33
CA VAL A 107 -24.31 -14.76 27.68
C VAL A 107 -24.06 -15.61 26.43
N ASN A 108 -25.03 -16.46 26.09
CA ASN A 108 -24.99 -17.24 24.87
C ASN A 108 -25.05 -16.34 23.62
N VAL A 109 -24.01 -16.44 22.78
CA VAL A 109 -23.94 -15.82 21.45
C VAL A 109 -24.02 -16.87 20.36
N THR A 110 -24.75 -16.60 19.27
CA THR A 110 -25.00 -17.60 18.22
C THR A 110 -23.86 -17.69 17.19
N THR A 111 -22.98 -16.69 17.15
CA THR A 111 -21.93 -16.56 16.13
C THR A 111 -20.56 -16.69 16.82
N PRO A 112 -19.66 -17.59 16.38
CA PRO A 112 -18.36 -17.84 17.03
C PRO A 112 -17.41 -16.64 17.14
N SER A 113 -17.68 -15.56 16.41
CA SER A 113 -16.89 -14.31 16.41
C SER A 113 -17.69 -13.10 16.92
N ALA A 114 -18.88 -13.32 17.49
CA ALA A 114 -19.65 -12.25 18.09
C ALA A 114 -19.01 -11.84 19.42
N ALA A 115 -18.98 -10.53 19.63
CA ALA A 115 -18.58 -9.95 20.89
C ALA A 115 -19.62 -10.28 21.98
N ILE A 116 -19.15 -10.44 23.22
CA ILE A 116 -20.02 -10.55 24.40
C ILE A 116 -20.12 -9.15 25.01
N PRO A 117 -21.32 -8.67 25.36
CA PRO A 117 -21.47 -7.35 25.95
C PRO A 117 -20.82 -7.28 27.34
N ASN A 118 -20.34 -6.08 27.67
CA ASN A 118 -19.83 -5.80 29.00
C ASN A 118 -20.99 -5.86 30.01
N ARG A 119 -20.70 -6.32 31.22
CA ARG A 119 -21.64 -6.35 32.32
C ARG A 119 -21.70 -4.97 32.99
N TYR A 120 -22.91 -4.53 33.33
CA TYR A 120 -23.13 -3.40 34.22
C TYR A 120 -22.88 -3.84 35.66
N TYR A 121 -21.80 -3.35 36.27
CA TYR A 121 -21.47 -3.64 37.64
C TYR A 121 -20.66 -2.47 38.24
N PRO A 122 -21.35 -1.45 38.78
CA PRO A 122 -20.69 -0.34 39.43
C PRO A 122 -19.96 -0.80 40.69
N THR A 123 -18.64 -0.66 40.70
CA THR A 123 -17.77 -1.12 41.79
C THR A 123 -16.45 -0.34 41.80
N SER A 124 -15.70 -0.34 42.90
CA SER A 124 -14.27 0.00 42.84
C SER A 124 -13.46 -1.19 42.32
N VAL A 125 -12.28 -0.92 41.75
CA VAL A 125 -11.38 -1.98 41.28
C VAL A 125 -10.86 -2.86 42.42
N GLU A 126 -10.69 -2.29 43.63
CA GLU A 126 -10.31 -3.02 44.84
C GLU A 126 -11.44 -3.89 45.37
N ASP A 127 -12.66 -3.36 45.49
CA ASP A 127 -13.81 -4.14 45.97
C ASP A 127 -14.13 -5.29 45.02
N ALA A 128 -13.90 -5.10 43.71
CA ALA A 128 -14.05 -6.17 42.73
C ALA A 128 -13.00 -7.29 42.95
N TYR A 129 -11.75 -6.92 43.18
CA TYR A 129 -10.71 -7.90 43.50
C TYR A 129 -11.03 -8.67 44.79
N ASP A 130 -11.46 -7.95 45.84
CA ASP A 130 -11.86 -8.54 47.11
C ASP A 130 -13.11 -9.44 46.99
N ALA A 131 -13.99 -9.16 46.03
CA ALA A 131 -15.13 -10.01 45.67
C ALA A 131 -14.70 -11.30 44.92
N GLY A 132 -13.44 -11.39 44.49
CA GLY A 132 -12.86 -12.58 43.85
C GLY A 132 -12.78 -12.51 42.33
N PHE A 133 -12.88 -11.32 41.73
CA PHE A 133 -12.68 -11.14 40.29
C PHE A 133 -11.20 -11.16 39.92
N SER A 134 -10.87 -11.74 38.76
CA SER A 134 -9.50 -11.80 38.22
C SER A 134 -9.11 -10.50 37.49
N ASN A 135 -9.19 -9.35 38.17
CA ASN A 135 -8.92 -8.02 37.58
C ASN A 135 -7.57 -7.42 37.97
N LYS A 136 -6.76 -8.16 38.72
CA LYS A 136 -5.39 -7.80 39.07
C LYS A 136 -4.41 -8.31 38.02
N PHE A 137 -3.79 -7.39 37.30
CA PHE A 137 -3.00 -7.66 36.10
C PHE A 137 -1.79 -8.56 36.38
N SER A 138 -1.08 -8.35 37.49
CA SER A 138 0.08 -9.18 37.88
C SER A 138 -0.26 -10.64 38.13
N GLU A 139 -1.53 -10.97 38.36
CA GLU A 139 -2.02 -12.33 38.60
C GLU A 139 -2.56 -13.01 37.33
N TRP A 140 -2.69 -12.27 36.22
CA TRP A 140 -3.06 -12.83 34.92
C TRP A 140 -1.98 -13.78 34.39
N SER A 141 -2.35 -14.66 33.47
CA SER A 141 -1.41 -15.52 32.77
C SER A 141 -0.35 -14.72 32.01
N ASP A 142 0.87 -15.26 31.95
CA ASP A 142 1.99 -14.61 31.24
C ASP A 142 1.64 -14.25 29.80
N SER A 143 0.93 -15.15 29.12
CA SER A 143 0.43 -14.94 27.75
C SER A 143 -0.49 -13.73 27.65
N ASN A 144 -1.46 -13.58 28.56
CA ASN A 144 -2.41 -12.47 28.49
C ASN A 144 -1.76 -11.13 28.87
N ARG A 145 -0.77 -11.13 29.77
CA ARG A 145 -0.03 -9.90 30.09
C ARG A 145 0.80 -9.40 28.90
N GLU A 146 1.53 -10.29 28.23
CA GLU A 146 2.28 -9.94 27.01
C GLU A 146 1.35 -9.46 25.89
N GLN A 147 0.21 -10.13 25.71
CA GLN A 147 -0.75 -9.76 24.68
C GLN A 147 -1.44 -8.42 24.98
N PHE A 148 -1.72 -8.13 26.25
CA PHE A 148 -2.35 -6.87 26.65
C PHE A 148 -1.46 -5.67 26.34
N GLU A 149 -0.14 -5.80 26.57
CA GLU A 149 0.84 -4.77 26.20
C GLU A 149 0.84 -4.49 24.68
N VAL A 150 0.63 -5.52 23.86
CA VAL A 150 0.58 -5.39 22.39
C VAL A 150 -0.77 -4.88 21.87
N ASP A 151 -1.87 -5.34 22.46
CA ASP A 151 -3.22 -5.00 22.01
C ASP A 151 -3.67 -3.62 22.51
N CYS A 152 -3.23 -3.23 23.72
CA CYS A 152 -3.64 -2.04 24.43
C CYS A 152 -2.44 -1.19 24.94
N PRO A 153 -1.46 -0.84 24.10
CA PRO A 153 -0.21 -0.21 24.55
C PRO A 153 -0.40 1.16 25.20
N LEU A 154 -1.35 1.96 24.70
CA LEU A 154 -1.65 3.28 25.26
C LEU A 154 -2.22 3.18 26.68
N LEU A 155 -3.20 2.28 26.89
CA LEU A 155 -3.75 2.02 28.22
C LEU A 155 -2.66 1.44 29.13
N PHE A 156 -1.88 0.46 28.66
CA PHE A 156 -0.80 -0.14 29.43
C PHE A 156 0.20 0.91 29.94
N ASN A 157 0.68 1.81 29.06
CA ASN A 157 1.63 2.86 29.44
C ASN A 157 1.04 3.89 30.42
N GLN A 158 -0.27 4.07 30.42
CA GLN A 158 -0.96 5.02 31.30
C GLN A 158 -1.27 4.43 32.68
N THR A 159 -1.42 3.11 32.78
CA THR A 159 -1.80 2.43 34.03
C THR A 159 -0.68 1.52 34.50
N ILE A 160 -0.57 0.32 33.93
CA ILE A 160 0.36 -0.73 34.36
C ILE A 160 1.82 -0.26 34.31
N GLY A 161 2.21 0.45 33.25
CA GLY A 161 3.54 1.03 33.08
C GLY A 161 3.88 2.11 34.13
N GLN A 162 2.87 2.69 34.80
CA GLN A 162 3.04 3.64 35.89
C GLN A 162 3.04 2.98 37.28
N GLY A 163 2.78 1.68 37.35
CA GLY A 163 2.77 0.89 38.59
C GLY A 163 1.37 0.57 39.13
N ASP A 164 0.31 0.92 38.41
CA ASP A 164 -1.03 0.42 38.72
C ASP A 164 -1.13 -1.08 38.40
N ASP A 165 -1.98 -1.81 39.11
CA ASP A 165 -2.12 -3.26 38.92
C ASP A 165 -3.58 -3.71 38.80
N MET A 166 -4.53 -2.82 39.07
CA MET A 166 -5.95 -3.13 39.06
C MET A 166 -6.62 -2.51 37.81
N LEU A 167 -7.46 -3.29 37.14
CA LEU A 167 -8.19 -2.89 35.94
C LEU A 167 -9.71 -3.02 36.16
N CYS A 168 -10.50 -2.36 35.32
CA CYS A 168 -11.96 -2.54 35.29
C CYS A 168 -12.40 -3.73 34.41
N CYS A 169 -11.47 -4.62 34.05
CA CYS A 169 -11.78 -5.83 33.31
C CYS A 169 -11.09 -7.05 33.93
N THR A 170 -11.70 -8.21 33.72
CA THR A 170 -11.14 -9.50 34.10
C THR A 170 -10.25 -10.06 32.99
N GLU A 171 -9.40 -11.03 33.33
CA GLU A 171 -8.58 -11.73 32.34
C GLU A 171 -9.43 -12.41 31.23
N SER A 172 -10.59 -12.96 31.59
CA SER A 172 -11.54 -13.58 30.65
C SER A 172 -12.17 -12.53 29.72
N GLN A 173 -12.60 -11.39 30.27
CA GLN A 173 -13.13 -10.29 29.45
C GLN A 173 -12.08 -9.76 28.48
N TYR A 174 -10.82 -9.61 28.93
CA TYR A 174 -9.72 -9.23 28.04
C TYR A 174 -9.50 -10.26 26.92
N THR A 175 -9.59 -11.56 27.21
CA THR A 175 -9.44 -12.61 26.18
C THR A 175 -10.48 -12.44 25.06
N GLY A 176 -11.73 -12.13 25.43
CA GLY A 176 -12.79 -11.79 24.46
C GLY A 176 -12.52 -10.49 23.70
N LEU A 177 -12.03 -9.46 24.39
CA LEU A 177 -11.66 -8.18 23.78
C LEU A 177 -10.49 -8.33 22.79
N SER A 178 -9.44 -9.06 23.15
CA SER A 178 -8.24 -9.30 22.32
C SER A 178 -8.60 -9.87 20.95
N THR A 179 -9.54 -10.83 20.94
CA THR A 179 -10.05 -11.42 19.69
C THR A 179 -10.71 -10.37 18.80
N GLN A 180 -11.47 -9.43 19.38
CA GLN A 180 -12.18 -8.38 18.64
C GLN A 180 -11.25 -7.29 18.13
N VAL A 181 -10.38 -6.75 18.99
CA VAL A 181 -9.50 -5.62 18.64
C VAL A 181 -8.42 -6.02 17.62
N ARG A 182 -8.08 -7.32 17.54
CA ARG A 182 -7.18 -7.86 16.50
C ARG A 182 -7.84 -8.04 15.13
N MET A 183 -9.17 -8.08 15.06
CA MET A 183 -9.91 -8.10 13.79
C MET A 183 -10.00 -6.73 13.11
N ILE A 184 -9.63 -5.65 13.81
CA ILE A 184 -9.60 -4.30 13.23
C ILE A 184 -8.60 -4.29 12.05
N PRO A 185 -9.07 -4.02 10.81
CA PRO A 185 -8.22 -4.01 9.63
C PRO A 185 -7.35 -2.75 9.61
N GLY A 186 -6.24 -2.78 8.88
CA GLY A 186 -5.36 -1.62 8.75
C GLY A 186 -3.91 -2.00 8.51
N LEU A 187 -3.22 -1.18 7.73
CA LEU A 187 -1.79 -1.30 7.49
C LEU A 187 -1.00 -0.34 8.40
N CYS A 188 -1.52 0.84 8.68
CA CYS A 188 -0.93 1.83 9.58
C CYS A 188 -0.97 1.34 11.03
N SER A 189 0.20 1.21 11.66
CA SER A 189 0.30 0.73 13.05
C SER A 189 -0.27 1.73 14.04
N ALA A 190 -0.01 3.03 13.87
CA ALA A 190 -0.53 4.08 14.75
C ALA A 190 -2.07 4.14 14.70
N CYS A 191 -2.65 4.07 13.50
CA CYS A 191 -4.11 4.00 13.35
C CYS A 191 -4.70 2.79 14.09
N LYS A 192 -4.17 1.59 13.85
CA LYS A 192 -4.64 0.38 14.55
C LYS A 192 -4.53 0.52 16.05
N GLU A 193 -3.40 1.01 16.55
CA GLU A 193 -3.18 1.25 17.97
C GLU A 193 -4.25 2.18 18.57
N ASN A 194 -4.53 3.29 17.89
CA ASN A 194 -5.55 4.26 18.31
C ASN A 194 -6.94 3.64 18.33
N LEU A 195 -7.35 2.93 17.26
CA LEU A 195 -8.65 2.27 17.17
C LEU A 195 -8.85 1.19 18.23
N ARG A 196 -7.81 0.40 18.53
CA ARG A 196 -7.85 -0.61 19.61
C ARG A 196 -7.96 0.07 20.97
N ASN A 197 -7.22 1.16 21.18
CA ASN A 197 -7.21 1.88 22.45
C ASN A 197 -8.61 2.38 22.85
N ILE A 198 -9.50 2.68 21.90
CA ILE A 198 -10.89 3.05 22.19
C ILE A 198 -11.58 1.99 23.07
N PHE A 199 -11.55 0.74 22.62
CA PHE A 199 -12.19 -0.37 23.30
C PHE A 199 -11.40 -0.85 24.52
N CYS A 200 -10.06 -0.75 24.49
CA CYS A 200 -9.23 -0.98 25.66
C CYS A 200 -9.59 -0.03 26.80
N GLN A 201 -9.70 1.27 26.53
CA GLN A 201 -10.06 2.28 27.53
C GLN A 201 -11.49 2.09 28.03
N MET A 202 -12.45 1.87 27.11
CA MET A 202 -13.84 1.62 27.49
C MET A 202 -13.97 0.39 28.41
N THR A 203 -13.25 -0.69 28.10
CA THR A 203 -13.44 -1.98 28.78
C THR A 203 -12.58 -2.10 30.03
N CYS A 204 -11.29 -1.74 29.95
CA CYS A 204 -10.30 -2.10 30.96
C CYS A 204 -9.75 -0.91 31.75
N SER A 205 -10.00 0.34 31.35
CA SER A 205 -9.48 1.49 32.10
C SER A 205 -10.00 1.46 33.56
N PRO A 206 -9.13 1.60 34.57
CA PRO A 206 -9.52 1.60 35.98
C PRO A 206 -10.42 2.78 36.36
N ASN A 207 -10.61 3.72 35.44
CA ASN A 207 -11.37 4.95 35.61
C ASN A 207 -12.57 5.02 34.66
N ASN A 208 -13.07 3.90 34.13
CA ASN A 208 -14.11 3.92 33.10
C ASN A 208 -15.44 4.55 33.57
N SER A 209 -15.69 4.59 34.89
CA SER A 209 -16.83 5.31 35.47
C SER A 209 -16.79 6.82 35.25
N LEU A 210 -15.63 7.43 34.94
CA LEU A 210 -15.50 8.87 34.74
C LEU A 210 -16.03 9.33 33.38
N PHE A 211 -15.95 8.48 32.34
CA PHE A 211 -16.24 8.87 30.95
C PHE A 211 -17.28 8.00 30.26
N LEU A 212 -17.74 6.92 30.90
CA LEU A 212 -18.87 6.13 30.41
C LEU A 212 -20.14 6.46 31.19
N ASP A 213 -21.27 6.41 30.50
CA ASP A 213 -22.60 6.48 31.08
C ASP A 213 -23.48 5.43 30.44
N ILE A 214 -24.20 4.67 31.26
CA ILE A 214 -24.97 3.51 30.80
C ILE A 214 -26.43 3.91 30.78
N SER A 215 -27.01 3.96 29.59
CA SER A 215 -28.40 4.38 29.39
C SER A 215 -29.37 3.21 29.52
N GLU A 216 -28.96 2.03 29.05
CA GLU A 216 -29.82 0.84 29.06
C GLU A 216 -29.03 -0.45 29.33
N VAL A 217 -29.59 -1.31 30.18
CA VAL A 217 -29.09 -2.67 30.43
C VAL A 217 -30.16 -3.70 30.18
N ARG A 218 -29.79 -4.83 29.58
CA ARG A 218 -30.63 -5.98 29.34
C ARG A 218 -30.35 -7.07 30.36
N ILE A 219 -31.40 -7.61 30.99
CA ILE A 219 -31.29 -8.68 31.98
C ILE A 219 -31.31 -10.03 31.28
N MET A 220 -30.14 -10.69 31.18
CA MET A 220 -29.94 -11.89 30.38
C MET A 220 -29.53 -13.09 31.24
N GLY A 221 -29.95 -14.29 30.86
CA GLY A 221 -29.46 -15.54 31.47
C GLY A 221 -28.04 -15.87 30.99
N GLY A 222 -27.27 -16.53 31.85
CA GLY A 222 -25.91 -16.97 31.53
C GLY A 222 -25.87 -18.04 30.43
N ASP A 223 -24.66 -18.25 29.90
CA ASP A 223 -24.34 -19.30 28.94
C ASP A 223 -24.38 -20.71 29.56
N ASP A 224 -24.00 -21.72 28.77
CA ASP A 224 -24.04 -23.12 29.18
C ASP A 224 -23.09 -23.43 30.36
N GLU A 225 -22.01 -22.65 30.53
CA GLU A 225 -21.09 -22.76 31.65
C GLU A 225 -21.64 -22.06 32.91
N HIS A 226 -22.52 -21.06 32.72
CA HIS A 226 -23.09 -20.22 33.77
C HIS A 226 -24.64 -20.28 33.80
N ALA A 227 -25.22 -21.46 33.59
CA ALA A 227 -26.66 -21.63 33.33
C ALA A 227 -27.61 -21.12 34.45
N GLU A 228 -27.13 -21.02 35.70
CA GLU A 228 -27.92 -20.49 36.83
C GLU A 228 -27.71 -18.99 37.05
N ALA A 229 -26.79 -18.35 36.33
CA ALA A 229 -26.49 -16.93 36.48
C ALA A 229 -27.42 -16.03 35.64
N VAL A 230 -27.57 -14.78 36.09
CA VAL A 230 -28.33 -13.74 35.40
C VAL A 230 -27.50 -12.46 35.47
N PHE A 231 -27.24 -11.88 34.31
CA PHE A 231 -26.34 -10.75 34.14
C PHE A 231 -27.07 -9.53 33.57
N PRO A 232 -26.82 -8.33 34.11
CA PRO A 232 -27.20 -7.07 33.46
C PRO A 232 -26.18 -6.77 32.35
N ALA A 233 -26.45 -7.22 31.13
CA ALA A 233 -25.66 -6.92 29.96
C ALA A 233 -25.92 -5.48 29.51
N ILE A 234 -24.88 -4.70 29.24
CA ILE A 234 -25.05 -3.34 28.73
C ILE A 234 -25.64 -3.42 27.32
N GLU A 235 -26.76 -2.75 27.10
CA GLU A 235 -27.45 -2.67 25.81
C GLU A 235 -27.10 -1.35 25.10
N GLU A 236 -27.02 -0.25 25.84
CA GLU A 236 -26.66 1.08 25.34
C GLU A 236 -25.78 1.83 26.34
N LEU A 237 -24.71 2.43 25.83
CA LEU A 237 -23.85 3.35 26.57
C LEU A 237 -23.50 4.60 25.78
N THR A 238 -23.20 5.66 26.51
CA THR A 238 -22.61 6.90 26.00
C THR A 238 -21.16 7.01 26.48
N TYR A 239 -20.24 7.21 25.54
CA TYR A 239 -18.83 7.41 25.76
C TYR A 239 -18.50 8.90 25.55
N TYR A 240 -18.16 9.57 26.64
CA TYR A 240 -17.73 10.96 26.64
C TYR A 240 -16.24 11.07 26.32
N VAL A 241 -15.92 11.78 25.24
CA VAL A 241 -14.55 11.95 24.74
C VAL A 241 -14.22 13.43 24.54
N GLY A 242 -12.93 13.72 24.38
CA GLY A 242 -12.46 15.05 24.02
C GLY A 242 -12.62 15.41 22.55
N ASN A 243 -12.65 16.71 22.25
CA ASN A 243 -12.73 17.20 20.88
C ASN A 243 -11.47 16.85 20.06
N ASP A 244 -10.30 16.91 20.68
CA ASP A 244 -9.06 16.50 20.01
C ASP A 244 -9.01 14.98 19.81
N TRP A 245 -9.56 14.22 20.76
CA TRP A 245 -9.64 12.76 20.68
C TRP A 245 -10.46 12.30 19.47
N ILE A 246 -11.65 12.88 19.27
CA ILE A 246 -12.55 12.48 18.17
C ILE A 246 -12.04 12.96 16.81
N ARG A 247 -11.28 14.06 16.76
CA ARG A 247 -10.57 14.48 15.55
C ARG A 247 -9.46 13.49 15.21
N ASP A 248 -8.57 13.24 16.17
CA ASP A 248 -7.33 12.48 15.93
C ASP A 248 -7.59 11.01 15.57
N VAL A 249 -8.65 10.39 16.10
CA VAL A 249 -9.02 9.01 15.76
C VAL A 249 -9.36 8.83 14.28
N TYR A 250 -9.89 9.88 13.66
CA TYR A 250 -10.27 9.89 12.25
C TYR A 250 -9.09 10.31 11.39
N ASP A 251 -8.51 11.48 11.66
CA ASP A 251 -7.44 12.06 10.83
C ASP A 251 -6.20 11.16 10.75
N PHE A 252 -5.85 10.45 11.83
CA PHE A 252 -4.71 9.53 11.82
C PHE A 252 -4.97 8.20 11.10
N CYS A 253 -6.20 7.98 10.64
CA CYS A 253 -6.65 6.75 10.03
C CYS A 253 -7.22 6.92 8.63
N GLU A 254 -7.65 8.13 8.23
CA GLU A 254 -8.47 8.33 7.03
C GLU A 254 -7.82 7.86 5.72
N ASP A 255 -6.48 7.97 5.62
CA ASP A 255 -5.68 7.53 4.46
C ASP A 255 -5.18 6.08 4.56
N ASP A 256 -5.51 5.35 5.64
CA ASP A 256 -5.25 3.92 5.64
C ASP A 256 -6.15 3.25 4.61
N SER A 257 -5.53 2.52 3.67
CA SER A 257 -6.22 1.75 2.63
C SER A 257 -7.43 0.92 3.10
N SER A 258 -7.39 0.41 4.33
CA SER A 258 -8.47 -0.42 4.89
C SER A 258 -9.53 0.38 5.64
N PHE A 259 -9.31 1.68 5.87
CA PHE A 259 -10.21 2.54 6.63
C PHE A 259 -11.59 2.65 6.00
N SER A 260 -11.68 2.59 4.67
CA SER A 260 -12.94 2.56 3.93
C SER A 260 -13.89 1.40 4.30
N LEU A 261 -13.39 0.33 4.93
CA LEU A 261 -14.19 -0.77 5.48
C LEU A 261 -14.85 -0.41 6.82
N LEU A 262 -14.28 0.54 7.56
CA LEU A 262 -14.75 1.01 8.86
C LEU A 262 -15.52 2.33 8.75
N CYS A 263 -15.21 3.14 7.74
CA CYS A 263 -15.80 4.46 7.57
C CYS A 263 -15.89 4.75 6.08
N ASN A 264 -17.09 4.58 5.52
CA ASN A 264 -17.34 4.83 4.11
C ASN A 264 -17.93 6.24 3.93
N PRO A 265 -17.28 7.14 3.17
CA PRO A 265 -17.81 8.48 2.91
C PRO A 265 -19.19 8.50 2.25
N ASN A 266 -19.59 7.42 1.55
CA ASN A 266 -20.94 7.32 0.96
C ASN A 266 -22.04 7.02 2.00
N GLN A 267 -21.66 6.73 3.25
CA GLN A 267 -22.56 6.48 4.38
C GLN A 267 -22.47 7.60 5.43
N ASP A 268 -22.22 8.85 4.99
CA ASP A 268 -22.07 10.04 5.86
C ASP A 268 -20.91 9.94 6.88
N CYS A 269 -19.94 9.06 6.64
CA CYS A 269 -18.76 8.93 7.49
C CYS A 269 -17.65 9.88 7.02
N HIS A 270 -17.60 11.08 7.62
CA HIS A 270 -16.68 12.17 7.22
C HIS A 270 -15.81 12.70 8.37
N ASP A 271 -16.04 12.23 9.59
CA ASP A 271 -15.32 12.63 10.79
C ASP A 271 -15.28 11.47 11.79
N GLY A 272 -14.65 11.69 12.94
CA GLY A 272 -14.58 10.68 13.99
C GLY A 272 -15.93 10.30 14.59
N TYR A 273 -16.94 11.17 14.52
CA TYR A 273 -18.28 10.80 14.99
C TYR A 273 -18.90 9.77 14.04
N GLY A 274 -18.79 9.96 12.72
CA GLY A 274 -19.26 8.97 11.75
C GLY A 274 -18.53 7.63 11.89
N LEU A 275 -17.21 7.66 12.14
CA LEU A 275 -16.43 6.44 12.39
C LEU A 275 -16.94 5.72 13.65
N MET A 276 -17.13 6.46 14.74
CA MET A 276 -17.61 5.89 15.99
C MET A 276 -19.06 5.43 15.92
N GLU A 277 -19.92 6.09 15.14
CA GLU A 277 -21.29 5.65 14.88
C GLU A 277 -21.30 4.30 14.16
N TYR A 278 -20.42 4.09 13.18
CA TYR A 278 -20.29 2.80 12.50
C TYR A 278 -19.75 1.72 13.44
N MET A 279 -18.64 2.00 14.13
CA MET A 279 -17.97 1.03 15.02
C MET A 279 -18.80 0.71 16.26
N GLY A 280 -19.62 1.65 16.73
CA GLY A 280 -20.48 1.52 17.91
C GLY A 280 -21.89 1.02 17.63
N LYS A 281 -22.23 0.76 16.36
CA LYS A 281 -23.58 0.35 15.97
C LYS A 281 -23.94 -1.03 16.54
N TYR A 282 -25.11 -1.11 17.19
CA TYR A 282 -25.64 -2.35 17.75
C TYR A 282 -25.71 -3.49 16.71
N ALA A 283 -24.97 -4.56 16.97
CA ALA A 283 -24.87 -5.74 16.11
C ALA A 283 -24.76 -7.04 16.93
N TYR A 284 -25.56 -7.16 18.01
CA TYR A 284 -25.59 -8.36 18.85
C TYR A 284 -25.79 -9.64 18.02
N ASN A 285 -25.07 -10.73 18.37
CA ASN A 285 -24.98 -11.98 17.60
C ASN A 285 -24.36 -11.87 16.19
N SER A 286 -23.69 -10.77 15.87
CA SER A 286 -22.97 -10.59 14.60
C SER A 286 -21.54 -10.10 14.83
N ILE A 287 -20.79 -9.93 13.74
CA ILE A 287 -19.50 -9.24 13.77
C ILE A 287 -19.80 -7.74 13.89
N GLY A 288 -19.32 -7.10 14.96
CA GLY A 288 -19.55 -5.69 15.26
C GLY A 288 -19.67 -5.45 16.77
N SER A 289 -20.25 -4.32 17.14
CA SER A 289 -20.45 -3.98 18.56
C SER A 289 -21.57 -4.84 19.17
N PRO A 290 -21.36 -5.47 20.34
CA PRO A 290 -22.40 -6.27 21.00
C PRO A 290 -23.50 -5.43 21.65
N LEU A 291 -23.25 -4.12 21.78
CA LEU A 291 -24.09 -3.13 22.43
C LEU A 291 -24.04 -1.82 21.61
N GLN A 292 -24.97 -0.90 21.85
CA GLN A 292 -24.91 0.41 21.21
C GLN A 292 -23.92 1.30 21.95
N ILE A 293 -22.93 1.83 21.24
CA ILE A 293 -21.96 2.80 21.75
C ILE A 293 -22.22 4.14 21.07
N ASN A 294 -22.74 5.10 21.82
CA ASN A 294 -22.87 6.48 21.37
C ASN A 294 -21.65 7.27 21.83
N VAL A 295 -21.07 8.08 20.96
CA VAL A 295 -19.93 8.93 21.31
C VAL A 295 -20.34 10.40 21.25
N THR A 296 -20.03 11.14 22.31
CA THR A 296 -20.30 12.57 22.38
C THR A 296 -19.17 13.32 23.06
N THR A 297 -19.13 14.62 22.81
CA THR A 297 -18.17 15.57 23.38
C THR A 297 -18.93 16.60 24.20
N MET A 298 -18.26 17.24 25.16
CA MET A 298 -18.89 18.19 26.08
C MET A 298 -19.63 19.33 25.36
N ASP A 299 -19.09 19.84 24.26
CA ASP A 299 -19.65 20.94 23.46
C ASP A 299 -20.95 20.57 22.70
N LYS A 300 -21.21 19.28 22.47
CA LYS A 300 -22.46 18.80 21.86
C LYS A 300 -23.61 18.66 22.86
N VAL A 301 -23.33 18.80 24.16
CA VAL A 301 -24.31 18.67 25.24
C VAL A 301 -24.84 20.07 25.63
N PRO A 302 -26.10 20.24 26.08
CA PRO A 302 -26.60 21.56 26.51
C PRO A 302 -25.75 22.21 27.61
N GLU A 303 -25.59 23.54 27.55
CA GLU A 303 -24.72 24.31 28.47
C GLU A 303 -25.05 24.10 29.96
N LEU A 304 -26.34 23.91 30.29
CA LEU A 304 -26.76 23.59 31.65
C LEU A 304 -26.14 22.27 32.14
N THR A 305 -26.21 21.23 31.31
CA THR A 305 -25.66 19.91 31.59
C THR A 305 -24.14 19.94 31.61
N GLN A 306 -23.49 20.71 30.74
CA GLN A 306 -22.04 20.94 30.80
C GLN A 306 -21.61 21.46 32.17
N MET A 307 -22.33 22.45 32.72
CA MET A 307 -22.01 23.06 34.00
C MET A 307 -22.32 22.14 35.20
N THR A 308 -23.34 21.29 35.12
CA THR A 308 -23.80 20.47 36.26
C THR A 308 -23.18 19.08 36.32
N GLU A 309 -22.88 18.48 35.16
CA GLU A 309 -22.49 17.07 35.08
C GLU A 309 -21.00 16.89 34.76
N PHE A 310 -20.34 17.83 34.09
CA PHE A 310 -18.92 17.69 33.73
C PHE A 310 -17.99 18.25 34.82
N CYS A 311 -16.84 17.61 35.01
CA CYS A 311 -15.84 18.06 35.95
C CYS A 311 -15.22 19.39 35.50
N HIS A 312 -15.02 20.32 36.44
CA HIS A 312 -14.35 21.60 36.16
C HIS A 312 -12.84 21.43 36.15
N CYS A 313 -12.15 22.12 35.23
CA CYS A 313 -10.69 22.05 35.09
C CYS A 313 -9.90 22.51 36.33
N ASP A 314 -10.47 23.34 37.20
CA ASP A 314 -9.82 23.81 38.42
C ASP A 314 -9.83 22.72 39.52
N ASN A 315 -10.65 21.68 39.35
CA ASN A 315 -10.77 20.58 40.28
C ASN A 315 -10.97 19.26 39.53
N VAL A 316 -9.94 18.85 38.78
CA VAL A 316 -9.95 17.62 37.98
C VAL A 316 -10.10 16.35 38.83
N ASN A 317 -9.83 16.43 40.14
CA ASN A 317 -10.01 15.36 41.11
C ASN A 317 -11.42 15.34 41.74
N ALA A 318 -12.34 16.16 41.24
CA ALA A 318 -13.72 16.11 41.66
C ALA A 318 -14.31 14.72 41.38
N THR A 319 -15.13 14.23 42.29
CA THR A 319 -15.87 12.98 42.15
C THR A 319 -17.33 13.28 41.79
N ASN A 320 -18.04 12.28 41.27
CA ASN A 320 -19.44 12.35 40.84
C ASN A 320 -19.68 13.39 39.73
N CYS A 321 -18.72 13.54 38.82
CA CYS A 321 -18.84 14.29 37.59
C CYS A 321 -18.24 13.49 36.42
N ILE A 322 -18.61 13.85 35.20
CA ILE A 322 -18.12 13.28 33.95
C ILE A 322 -16.81 13.97 33.60
N LEU A 323 -15.76 13.18 33.44
CA LEU A 323 -14.47 13.64 32.91
C LEU A 323 -14.22 12.93 31.58
N PRO A 324 -14.44 13.60 30.44
CA PRO A 324 -14.27 12.99 29.12
C PRO A 324 -12.88 12.42 28.91
N MET A 325 -12.81 11.32 28.17
CA MET A 325 -11.55 10.71 27.76
C MET A 325 -10.74 11.68 26.90
N ASN A 326 -9.64 12.18 27.45
CA ASN A 326 -8.81 13.21 26.82
C ASN A 326 -7.40 12.72 26.47
N ASN A 327 -7.17 11.41 26.45
CA ASN A 327 -5.84 10.86 26.19
C ASN A 327 -5.40 11.13 24.76
N ARG A 328 -4.14 11.56 24.62
CA ARG A 328 -3.54 11.80 23.30
C ARG A 328 -3.35 10.48 22.55
N MET A 329 -3.72 10.49 21.29
CA MET A 329 -3.52 9.38 20.36
C MET A 329 -2.09 9.36 19.82
N THR A 330 -1.64 8.18 19.39
CA THR A 330 -0.36 8.02 18.72
C THR A 330 -0.46 8.59 17.31
N SER A 331 0.32 9.62 17.01
CA SER A 331 0.31 10.24 15.68
C SER A 331 0.75 9.26 14.59
N CYS A 332 0.09 9.31 13.42
CA CYS A 332 0.52 8.55 12.24
C CYS A 332 1.74 9.16 11.53
N VAL A 333 2.08 10.42 11.84
CA VAL A 333 3.15 11.19 11.19
C VAL A 333 4.50 10.54 11.47
N GLY A 334 5.25 10.25 10.41
CA GLY A 334 6.55 9.58 10.50
C GLY A 334 6.49 8.08 10.82
N VAL A 335 5.29 7.53 11.09
CA VAL A 335 5.07 6.10 11.35
C VAL A 335 4.48 5.40 10.14
N CYS A 336 3.45 5.99 9.52
CA CYS A 336 2.62 5.33 8.51
C CYS A 336 2.92 5.76 7.06
N GLY A 337 3.89 6.67 6.84
CA GLY A 337 4.28 7.12 5.51
C GLY A 337 3.09 7.69 4.73
N SER A 338 2.85 7.17 3.52
CA SER A 338 1.75 7.59 2.65
C SER A 338 0.35 7.15 3.13
N LEU A 339 0.25 6.41 4.23
CA LEU A 339 -1.03 5.99 4.85
C LEU A 339 -1.46 6.95 5.97
N CYS A 340 -0.86 8.14 6.04
CA CYS A 340 -1.16 9.16 7.01
C CYS A 340 -1.55 10.43 6.25
N ALA A 341 -2.80 10.86 6.41
CA ALA A 341 -3.31 12.09 5.79
C ALA A 341 -2.70 13.35 6.41
N VAL A 342 -2.23 13.22 7.65
CA VAL A 342 -1.65 14.31 8.42
C VAL A 342 -0.23 14.60 7.94
N SER A 343 0.04 15.87 7.64
CA SER A 343 1.35 16.32 7.14
C SER A 343 2.44 16.26 8.21
N SER A 344 3.70 16.22 7.79
CA SER A 344 4.85 16.27 8.72
C SER A 344 4.99 17.57 9.51
N ASP A 345 4.37 18.66 9.04
CA ASP A 345 4.41 19.98 9.66
C ASP A 345 3.19 20.24 10.58
N ASP A 346 2.46 19.18 10.95
CA ASP A 346 1.27 19.26 11.80
C ASP A 346 1.63 19.68 13.24
N ASP A 347 1.17 20.88 13.63
CA ASP A 347 1.34 21.46 14.97
C ASP A 347 -0.03 21.68 15.61
N ARG A 348 -0.68 20.58 16.02
CA ARG A 348 -2.01 20.62 16.66
C ARG A 348 -1.90 21.06 18.11
N THR A 349 -2.72 22.04 18.47
CA THR A 349 -2.94 22.42 19.87
C THR A 349 -3.98 21.52 20.50
N TYR A 350 -3.71 21.03 21.70
CA TYR A 350 -4.65 20.22 22.48
C TYR A 350 -5.34 21.06 23.53
N THR A 351 -6.63 20.84 23.69
CA THR A 351 -7.50 21.48 24.66
C THR A 351 -7.86 20.48 25.74
N GLU A 352 -7.96 20.96 26.98
CA GLU A 352 -8.50 20.15 28.06
C GLU A 352 -9.99 19.90 27.86
N SER A 353 -10.44 18.67 28.08
CA SER A 353 -11.83 18.27 27.85
C SER A 353 -12.73 18.41 29.09
N CYS A 354 -12.37 19.30 30.01
CA CYS A 354 -13.11 19.61 31.23
C CYS A 354 -13.84 20.96 31.12
N TYR A 355 -14.86 21.15 31.97
CA TYR A 355 -15.61 22.40 32.01
C TYR A 355 -14.73 23.56 32.49
N GLY A 356 -14.81 24.71 31.81
CA GLY A 356 -13.99 25.88 32.10
C GLY A 356 -12.58 25.85 31.47
N ALA A 357 -12.28 24.90 30.58
CA ALA A 357 -11.03 24.89 29.83
C ALA A 357 -10.89 26.15 28.97
N VAL A 358 -9.76 26.86 29.10
CA VAL A 358 -9.45 28.01 28.25
C VAL A 358 -8.79 27.48 26.98
N SER A 359 -9.41 27.66 25.81
CA SER A 359 -8.77 27.32 24.53
C SER A 359 -7.44 28.08 24.42
N ALA A 360 -6.33 27.34 24.35
CA ALA A 360 -5.02 27.93 24.11
C ALA A 360 -5.01 28.55 22.71
N VAL A 361 -5.22 29.86 22.63
CA VAL A 361 -5.03 30.64 21.41
C VAL A 361 -3.53 30.61 21.08
N ALA A 362 -3.18 29.93 19.99
CA ALA A 362 -1.85 29.95 19.42
C ALA A 362 -1.40 31.39 19.17
N THR A 363 -0.29 31.80 19.80
CA THR A 363 0.37 33.06 19.45
C THR A 363 1.29 32.78 18.27
N SER A 364 0.77 32.95 17.05
CA SER A 364 1.57 32.90 15.83
C SER A 364 2.38 34.18 15.68
N THR A 365 3.69 34.05 15.56
CA THR A 365 4.54 35.13 15.04
C THR A 365 4.47 35.06 13.52
N SER A 366 3.82 36.04 12.94
CA SER A 366 3.52 36.17 11.52
C SER A 366 4.77 36.54 10.72
N GLY A 367 5.30 35.58 9.95
CA GLY A 367 6.22 35.83 8.84
C GLY A 367 5.43 35.86 7.53
N SER A 368 5.25 37.05 6.98
CA SER A 368 4.57 37.26 5.69
C SER A 368 5.39 36.69 4.52
N GLY A 369 4.76 35.90 3.65
CA GLY A 369 5.27 35.47 2.35
C GLY A 369 4.12 35.35 1.37
N SER A 370 4.24 36.02 0.22
CA SER A 370 3.16 36.42 -0.67
C SER A 370 2.60 35.30 -1.57
N ALA A 371 1.40 35.56 -2.10
CA ALA A 371 0.61 34.71 -2.96
C ALA A 371 1.28 34.36 -4.30
N GLY A 372 1.00 33.14 -4.78
CA GLY A 372 1.32 32.66 -6.12
C GLY A 372 0.42 31.50 -6.53
N SER A 373 -0.61 31.82 -7.31
CA SER A 373 -1.41 31.03 -8.26
C SER A 373 -1.28 29.50 -8.34
N GLY A 374 -2.46 28.87 -8.41
CA GLY A 374 -2.72 27.43 -8.47
C GLY A 374 -1.89 26.60 -9.45
N ASP A 375 -1.64 25.38 -9.01
CA ASP A 375 -1.35 24.23 -9.87
C ASP A 375 -1.82 22.96 -9.15
N ASP A 376 -2.32 21.99 -9.93
CA ASP A 376 -3.01 20.78 -9.47
C ASP A 376 -2.19 19.95 -8.46
N SER A 377 -2.77 19.73 -7.28
CA SER A 377 -2.15 19.04 -6.13
C SER A 377 -1.94 17.54 -6.33
N THR A 378 -2.52 16.92 -7.36
CA THR A 378 -2.40 15.48 -7.61
C THR A 378 -1.03 15.03 -8.09
N TRP A 379 -0.23 15.95 -8.65
CA TRP A 379 1.08 15.63 -9.21
C TRP A 379 2.22 16.36 -8.52
N ALA A 380 1.96 17.09 -7.44
CA ALA A 380 2.97 17.92 -6.77
C ALA A 380 4.14 17.09 -6.23
N GLU A 381 3.87 15.94 -5.60
CA GLU A 381 4.91 15.04 -5.11
C GLU A 381 5.68 14.34 -6.22
N LEU A 382 4.99 13.88 -7.28
CA LEU A 382 5.67 13.27 -8.44
C LEU A 382 6.54 14.31 -9.18
N ASN A 383 6.05 15.54 -9.32
CA ASN A 383 6.80 16.62 -9.93
C ASN A 383 7.97 17.06 -9.05
N ALA A 384 7.84 17.04 -7.72
CA ALA A 384 8.95 17.29 -6.81
C ALA A 384 10.00 16.17 -6.89
N TYR A 385 9.57 14.91 -6.95
CA TYR A 385 10.45 13.75 -7.12
C TYR A 385 11.15 13.76 -8.49
N LEU A 386 10.43 14.08 -9.57
CA LEU A 386 10.99 14.22 -10.91
C LEU A 386 11.95 15.43 -10.96
N ALA A 387 11.60 16.57 -10.38
CA ALA A 387 12.46 17.75 -10.35
C ALA A 387 13.75 17.52 -9.53
N ALA A 388 13.68 16.75 -8.44
CA ALA A 388 14.84 16.38 -7.63
C ALA A 388 15.76 15.37 -8.36
N ASN A 389 15.21 14.52 -9.24
CA ASN A 389 15.94 13.44 -9.91
C ASN A 389 16.23 13.70 -11.39
N ILE A 390 15.71 14.76 -12.00
CA ILE A 390 16.21 15.29 -13.25
C ILE A 390 17.55 15.96 -12.91
N PRO A 391 18.71 15.40 -13.31
CA PRO A 391 19.95 16.14 -13.18
C PRO A 391 19.72 17.42 -13.97
N VAL A 392 19.81 18.58 -13.30
CA VAL A 392 19.75 19.89 -13.94
C VAL A 392 20.70 19.78 -15.11
N THR A 393 20.16 19.68 -16.32
CA THR A 393 20.99 19.40 -17.48
C THR A 393 21.69 20.70 -17.71
N ASP A 394 22.92 20.78 -17.20
CA ASP A 394 23.71 21.97 -17.31
C ASP A 394 24.02 22.13 -18.80
N TRP A 395 23.23 22.97 -19.47
CA TRP A 395 23.39 23.26 -20.90
C TRP A 395 24.62 24.12 -21.17
N THR A 396 25.34 24.52 -20.11
CA THR A 396 26.55 25.33 -20.19
C THR A 396 27.64 24.73 -21.10
N PRO A 397 27.95 23.42 -21.07
CA PRO A 397 28.90 22.80 -22.00
C PRO A 397 28.39 22.81 -23.46
N LEU A 398 27.09 22.58 -23.68
CA LEU A 398 26.50 22.64 -25.03
C LEU A 398 26.50 24.07 -25.57
N ASN A 399 26.18 25.05 -24.73
CA ASN A 399 26.22 26.48 -25.08
C ASN A 399 27.65 26.94 -25.37
N TYR A 400 28.63 26.53 -24.56
CA TYR A 400 30.05 26.78 -24.87
C TYR A 400 30.45 26.12 -26.19
N PHE A 401 30.04 24.88 -26.44
CA PHE A 401 30.31 24.19 -27.70
C PHE A 401 29.70 24.93 -28.89
N LEU A 402 28.43 25.34 -28.81
CA LEU A 402 27.74 26.06 -29.88
C LEU A 402 28.35 27.44 -30.15
N VAL A 403 28.73 28.18 -29.10
CA VAL A 403 29.35 29.51 -29.23
C VAL A 403 30.77 29.39 -29.79
N ILE A 404 31.58 28.44 -29.29
CA ILE A 404 32.94 28.22 -29.79
C ILE A 404 32.91 27.73 -31.24
N PHE A 405 32.11 26.70 -31.53
CA PHE A 405 31.99 26.15 -32.87
C PHE A 405 31.41 27.16 -33.85
N GLY A 406 30.31 27.83 -33.48
CA GLY A 406 29.70 28.89 -34.27
C GLY A 406 30.65 30.07 -34.51
N GLY A 407 31.39 30.49 -33.49
CA GLY A 407 32.41 31.53 -33.58
C GLY A 407 33.55 31.16 -34.52
N VAL A 408 34.09 29.94 -34.42
CA VAL A 408 35.14 29.44 -35.31
C VAL A 408 34.65 29.37 -36.76
N VAL A 409 33.45 28.84 -37.00
CA VAL A 409 32.85 28.77 -38.34
C VAL A 409 32.64 30.18 -38.92
N ALA A 410 32.10 31.11 -38.14
CA ALA A 410 31.92 32.49 -38.57
C ALA A 410 33.26 33.17 -38.92
N LEU A 411 34.29 32.95 -38.11
CA LEU A 411 35.62 33.52 -38.34
C LEU A 411 36.27 32.92 -39.60
N LEU A 412 36.13 31.61 -39.83
CA LEU A 412 36.57 30.94 -41.05
C LEU A 412 35.83 31.46 -42.30
N LEU A 413 34.53 31.71 -42.20
CA LEU A 413 33.75 32.28 -43.30
C LEU A 413 34.14 33.73 -43.58
N ILE A 414 34.35 34.55 -42.56
CA ILE A 414 34.80 35.95 -42.71
C ILE A 414 36.19 36.00 -43.32
N VAL A 415 37.14 35.21 -42.81
CA VAL A 415 38.49 35.10 -43.39
C VAL A 415 38.42 34.57 -44.81
N GLY A 416 37.60 33.55 -45.07
CA GLY A 416 37.36 33.02 -46.41
C GLY A 416 36.84 34.09 -47.38
N PHE A 417 35.89 34.92 -46.94
CA PHE A 417 35.31 36.00 -47.74
C PHE A 417 36.30 37.15 -47.96
N ILE A 418 37.09 37.52 -46.95
CA ILE A 418 38.15 38.51 -47.08
C ILE A 418 39.25 38.00 -48.02
N VAL A 419 39.66 36.75 -47.90
CA VAL A 419 40.66 36.14 -48.79
C VAL A 419 40.14 36.04 -50.22
N ALA A 420 38.88 35.63 -50.41
CA ALA A 420 38.24 35.61 -51.72
C ALA A 420 38.16 37.02 -52.32
N GLY A 421 37.70 38.02 -51.56
CA GLY A 421 37.62 39.41 -51.99
C GLY A 421 38.99 40.05 -52.26
N CYS A 422 40.01 39.73 -51.46
CA CYS A 422 41.39 40.14 -51.71
C CYS A 422 41.98 39.47 -52.95
N ARG A 423 41.72 38.17 -53.18
CA ARG A 423 42.13 37.47 -54.41
C ARG A 423 41.42 38.03 -55.64
N GLU A 424 40.14 38.36 -55.53
CA GLU A 424 39.37 38.96 -56.62
C GLU A 424 39.84 40.39 -56.91
N ARG A 425 40.09 41.22 -55.89
CA ARG A 425 40.68 42.56 -56.07
C ARG A 425 42.10 42.51 -56.65
N ARG A 426 42.92 41.55 -56.24
CA ARG A 426 44.26 41.33 -56.82
C ARG A 426 44.17 40.85 -58.28
N SER A 427 43.08 40.16 -58.65
CA SER A 427 42.78 39.78 -60.03
C SER A 427 42.17 40.90 -60.87
N ARG A 428 41.68 41.99 -60.24
CA ARG A 428 41.14 43.20 -60.90
C ARG A 428 42.13 44.37 -60.97
N ILE A 429 43.40 44.21 -60.57
CA ILE A 429 44.45 45.18 -60.91
C ILE A 429 44.76 44.98 -62.40
N PRO A 430 44.44 45.94 -63.29
CA PRO A 430 44.81 45.83 -64.69
C PRO A 430 46.33 45.98 -64.79
N ASN A 431 47.02 45.01 -65.37
CA ASN A 431 48.39 45.22 -65.82
C ASN A 431 48.39 46.35 -66.86
N PRO A 432 49.08 47.48 -66.65
CA PRO A 432 49.18 48.55 -67.63
C PRO A 432 50.34 48.23 -68.58
N HIS A 433 50.17 47.22 -69.42
CA HIS A 433 50.94 47.08 -70.66
C HIS A 433 50.00 46.63 -71.79
N THR A 434 49.19 47.60 -72.24
CA THR A 434 48.66 47.64 -73.60
C THR A 434 49.84 47.71 -74.58
N GLY A 435 50.25 46.53 -75.07
CA GLY A 435 50.95 46.39 -76.34
C GLY A 435 49.93 45.93 -77.37
N THR A 436 49.38 46.85 -78.15
CA THR A 436 48.76 46.52 -79.44
C THR A 436 49.84 46.15 -80.45
N PRO A 437 49.72 45.02 -81.16
CA PRO A 437 50.24 44.94 -82.52
C PRO A 437 49.10 44.65 -83.50
N GLN A 438 48.86 45.65 -84.33
CA GLN A 438 48.61 45.60 -85.76
C GLN A 438 47.76 44.46 -86.34
N ILE A 439 46.60 44.89 -86.84
CA ILE A 439 45.81 44.25 -87.89
C ILE A 439 46.65 44.23 -89.19
N GLY A 440 46.89 43.02 -89.71
CA GLY A 440 47.28 42.74 -91.09
C GLY A 440 46.38 41.63 -91.66
N PRO A 441 46.09 41.59 -92.97
CA PRO A 441 44.90 40.89 -93.50
C PRO A 441 45.16 39.48 -94.05
N TYR A 442 44.08 38.68 -94.15
CA TYR A 442 43.89 37.37 -94.84
C TYR A 442 44.44 36.13 -94.09
N THR A 443 43.79 34.96 -93.89
CA THR A 443 42.62 34.22 -94.44
C THR A 443 42.06 33.20 -93.39
N PRO A 444 40.84 32.65 -93.51
CA PRO A 444 40.18 31.82 -92.46
C PRO A 444 40.27 30.29 -92.71
N GLU A 445 40.65 29.49 -91.71
CA GLU A 445 40.49 28.01 -91.75
C GLU A 445 40.02 27.39 -90.42
N ALA A 446 38.74 27.01 -90.41
CA ALA A 446 38.21 25.68 -90.06
C ALA A 446 38.72 24.91 -88.81
N HIS A 447 38.72 25.49 -87.60
CA HIS A 447 38.81 24.71 -86.34
C HIS A 447 37.76 25.12 -85.28
N GLY A 448 36.58 25.56 -85.74
CA GLY A 448 35.50 26.10 -84.91
C GLY A 448 34.61 25.12 -84.14
N VAL A 449 35.07 23.91 -83.79
CA VAL A 449 34.23 22.92 -83.06
C VAL A 449 34.91 22.32 -81.81
N ALA A 450 36.21 22.55 -81.61
CA ALA A 450 36.93 22.01 -80.43
C ALA A 450 36.93 22.96 -79.21
N HIS A 451 36.69 24.27 -79.39
CA HIS A 451 36.74 25.26 -78.29
C HIS A 451 35.38 25.63 -77.70
N ALA A 452 34.27 25.04 -78.18
CA ALA A 452 32.93 25.32 -77.64
C ALA A 452 32.55 24.46 -76.40
N MET A 453 33.45 23.58 -75.93
CA MET A 453 33.28 22.80 -74.71
C MET A 453 34.33 23.14 -73.64
N GLU A 454 35.03 24.27 -73.79
CA GLU A 454 36.13 24.70 -72.93
C GLU A 454 35.84 26.03 -72.21
N THR A 455 34.56 26.34 -71.98
CA THR A 455 34.15 27.52 -71.20
C THR A 455 33.21 27.17 -70.05
N ASN A 456 33.27 25.94 -69.55
CA ASN A 456 32.74 25.62 -68.22
C ASN A 456 33.46 24.44 -67.54
N THR A 457 34.78 24.34 -67.73
CA THR A 457 35.63 23.54 -66.84
C THR A 457 35.87 24.36 -65.57
N GLY A 458 34.85 24.41 -64.70
CA GLY A 458 35.13 24.60 -63.28
C GLY A 458 36.17 23.53 -62.92
N ARG A 459 37.37 23.94 -62.48
CA ARG A 459 38.43 23.02 -62.07
C ARG A 459 37.83 21.96 -61.14
N LEU A 460 37.67 20.74 -61.64
CA LEU A 460 37.40 19.59 -60.79
C LEU A 460 38.54 19.48 -59.79
N SER A 461 38.21 19.16 -58.54
CA SER A 461 39.20 19.08 -57.48
C SER A 461 40.25 18.02 -57.83
N TYR A 462 41.47 18.13 -57.29
CA TYR A 462 42.52 17.12 -57.51
C TYR A 462 42.04 15.68 -57.18
N LEU A 463 41.15 15.54 -56.19
CA LEU A 463 40.51 14.28 -55.84
C LEU A 463 39.57 13.78 -56.95
N ASP A 464 38.78 14.66 -57.56
CA ASP A 464 37.91 14.29 -58.67
C ASP A 464 38.72 13.86 -59.89
N GLU A 465 39.81 14.55 -60.19
CA GLU A 465 40.69 14.20 -61.31
C GLU A 465 41.40 12.85 -61.06
N LEU A 466 41.85 12.61 -59.83
CA LEU A 466 42.45 11.34 -59.42
C LEU A 466 41.43 10.19 -59.47
N MET A 467 40.23 10.39 -58.92
CA MET A 467 39.14 9.40 -58.96
C MET A 467 38.73 9.09 -60.40
N THR A 468 38.58 10.12 -61.23
CA THR A 468 38.25 9.98 -62.65
C THR A 468 39.33 9.19 -63.38
N ASN A 469 40.60 9.50 -63.16
CA ASN A 469 41.71 8.80 -63.80
C ASN A 469 41.82 7.33 -63.34
N LYS A 470 41.58 7.04 -62.06
CA LYS A 470 41.61 5.67 -61.52
C LYS A 470 40.42 4.84 -61.98
N LEU A 471 39.20 5.37 -61.93
CA LEU A 471 38.01 4.71 -62.43
C LEU A 471 38.09 4.48 -63.94
N ARG A 472 38.59 5.46 -64.71
CA ARG A 472 38.84 5.30 -66.15
C ARG A 472 39.84 4.19 -66.42
N SER A 473 40.95 4.15 -65.69
CA SER A 473 41.97 3.10 -65.81
C SER A 473 41.40 1.71 -65.47
N TRP A 474 40.57 1.61 -64.43
CA TRP A 474 39.90 0.37 -64.04
C TRP A 474 38.84 -0.06 -65.07
N ALA A 475 38.02 0.86 -65.56
CA ALA A 475 37.02 0.59 -66.58
C ALA A 475 37.66 0.08 -67.88
N VAL A 476 38.74 0.74 -68.33
CA VAL A 476 39.54 0.28 -69.48
C VAL A 476 40.16 -1.08 -69.19
N TYR A 477 40.66 -1.33 -67.98
CA TYR A 477 41.21 -2.63 -67.58
C TYR A 477 40.17 -3.76 -67.67
N VAL A 478 38.93 -3.51 -67.23
CA VAL A 478 37.82 -4.47 -67.24
C VAL A 478 37.28 -4.69 -68.65
N SER A 479 37.16 -3.64 -69.47
CA SER A 479 36.54 -3.70 -70.80
C SER A 479 37.48 -4.16 -71.92
N THR A 480 38.80 -4.04 -71.76
CA THR A 480 39.75 -4.29 -72.85
C THR A 480 40.02 -5.79 -73.07
N GLY A 481 39.96 -6.20 -74.34
CA GLY A 481 40.37 -7.53 -74.80
C GLY A 481 39.41 -8.65 -74.37
N ASN A 482 39.97 -9.82 -74.02
CA ASN A 482 39.18 -11.01 -73.65
C ASN A 482 38.94 -11.16 -72.13
N ARG A 483 39.15 -10.08 -71.36
CA ARG A 483 39.03 -10.07 -69.88
C ARG A 483 37.58 -10.14 -69.37
N PRO A 484 36.56 -9.51 -69.99
CA PRO A 484 35.17 -9.66 -69.57
C PRO A 484 34.71 -11.12 -69.52
N LYS A 485 35.14 -11.95 -70.49
CA LYS A 485 34.81 -13.38 -70.54
C LYS A 485 35.45 -14.20 -69.40
N LYS A 486 36.44 -13.65 -68.70
CA LYS A 486 37.05 -14.25 -67.49
C LYS A 486 36.49 -13.64 -66.20
N ILE A 487 36.23 -12.33 -66.19
CA ILE A 487 35.74 -11.60 -65.02
C ILE A 487 34.28 -11.94 -64.70
N ILE A 488 33.40 -12.01 -65.70
CA ILE A 488 31.98 -12.34 -65.50
C ILE A 488 31.78 -13.70 -64.81
N PRO A 489 32.36 -14.82 -65.28
CA PRO A 489 32.20 -16.11 -64.61
C PRO A 489 32.88 -16.15 -63.24
N LEU A 490 33.97 -15.39 -63.04
CA LEU A 490 34.61 -15.24 -61.73
C LEU A 490 33.66 -14.57 -60.73
N VAL A 491 33.01 -13.45 -61.11
CA VAL A 491 32.02 -12.76 -60.27
C VAL A 491 30.81 -13.65 -60.03
N LEU A 492 30.34 -14.38 -61.04
CA LEU A 492 29.21 -15.32 -60.90
C LEU A 492 29.54 -16.45 -59.91
N CYS A 493 30.76 -16.97 -59.96
CA CYS A 493 31.25 -17.96 -58.98
C CYS A 493 31.27 -17.38 -57.56
N VAL A 494 31.76 -16.15 -57.38
CA VAL A 494 31.74 -15.45 -56.08
C VAL A 494 30.31 -15.28 -55.56
N VAL A 495 29.38 -14.85 -56.42
CA VAL A 495 27.96 -14.72 -56.06
C VAL A 495 27.35 -16.06 -55.67
N ALA A 496 27.62 -17.13 -56.44
CA ALA A 496 27.13 -18.47 -56.13
C ALA A 496 27.64 -18.99 -54.77
N VAL A 497 28.91 -18.74 -54.45
CA VAL A 497 29.49 -19.07 -53.13
C VAL A 497 28.82 -18.26 -52.01
N CYS A 498 28.55 -16.96 -52.22
CA CYS A 498 27.81 -16.15 -51.26
C CYS A 498 26.36 -16.65 -51.07
N CYS A 499 25.68 -17.11 -52.13
CA CYS A 499 24.32 -17.65 -52.05
C CYS A 499 24.25 -18.98 -51.28
N ILE A 500 25.30 -19.81 -51.29
CA ILE A 500 25.37 -21.03 -50.47
C ILE A 500 25.26 -20.69 -48.97
N GLY A 501 25.75 -19.52 -48.55
CA GLY A 501 25.64 -19.04 -47.18
C GLY A 501 24.20 -18.79 -46.70
N LEU A 502 23.24 -18.63 -47.62
CA LEU A 502 21.82 -18.45 -47.28
C LEU A 502 21.17 -19.72 -46.73
N TYR A 503 21.75 -20.90 -46.95
CA TYR A 503 21.23 -22.15 -46.40
C TYR A 503 21.25 -22.18 -44.86
N ASN A 504 22.17 -21.44 -44.23
CA ASN A 504 22.31 -21.37 -42.76
C ASN A 504 21.69 -20.09 -42.17
N ILE A 505 20.72 -19.47 -42.85
CA ILE A 505 20.05 -18.29 -42.30
C ILE A 505 19.08 -18.71 -41.19
N GLU A 506 19.35 -18.25 -39.96
CA GLU A 506 18.43 -18.37 -38.83
C GLU A 506 17.69 -17.04 -38.67
N ILE A 507 16.35 -17.10 -38.73
CA ILE A 507 15.51 -15.90 -38.64
C ILE A 507 15.08 -15.73 -37.19
N GLU A 508 15.54 -14.65 -36.56
CA GLU A 508 15.09 -14.25 -35.23
C GLU A 508 13.63 -13.77 -35.31
N THR A 509 12.73 -14.44 -34.59
CA THR A 509 11.29 -14.12 -34.56
C THR A 509 10.83 -13.51 -33.24
N ASP A 510 11.68 -13.51 -32.21
CA ASP A 510 11.36 -12.89 -30.93
C ASP A 510 11.38 -11.35 -31.07
N PRO A 511 10.22 -10.67 -30.90
CA PRO A 511 10.16 -9.22 -31.02
C PRO A 511 11.02 -8.52 -29.96
N ILE A 512 11.17 -9.09 -28.76
CA ILE A 512 11.89 -8.42 -27.66
C ILE A 512 13.37 -8.32 -28.01
N LYS A 513 13.96 -9.41 -28.51
CA LYS A 513 15.37 -9.48 -28.90
C LYS A 513 15.66 -8.66 -30.17
N LEU A 514 14.65 -8.39 -30.98
CA LEU A 514 14.76 -7.50 -32.15
C LEU A 514 14.86 -6.02 -31.75
N TRP A 515 14.09 -5.60 -30.75
CA TRP A 515 13.98 -4.19 -30.34
C TRP A 515 14.88 -3.79 -29.17
N VAL A 516 15.37 -4.76 -28.40
CA VAL A 516 16.15 -4.51 -27.18
C VAL A 516 17.46 -5.27 -27.24
N SER A 517 18.58 -4.56 -27.00
CA SER A 517 19.88 -5.21 -26.93
C SER A 517 20.01 -6.08 -25.68
N THR A 518 20.63 -7.24 -25.83
CA THR A 518 20.86 -8.19 -24.73
C THR A 518 21.83 -7.67 -23.67
N SER A 519 22.63 -6.65 -24.00
CA SER A 519 23.54 -5.97 -23.08
C SER A 519 22.88 -4.82 -22.29
N SER A 520 21.64 -4.45 -22.60
CA SER A 520 20.94 -3.39 -21.88
C SER A 520 20.57 -3.81 -20.45
N THR A 521 20.57 -2.85 -19.52
CA THR A 521 20.15 -3.06 -18.12
C THR A 521 18.72 -3.60 -18.05
N SER A 522 17.79 -2.98 -18.79
CA SER A 522 16.38 -3.39 -18.87
C SER A 522 16.20 -4.86 -19.27
N TYR A 523 16.98 -5.36 -20.23
CA TYR A 523 16.92 -6.77 -20.64
C TYR A 523 17.44 -7.70 -19.53
N GLN A 524 18.53 -7.32 -18.86
CA GLN A 524 19.11 -8.11 -17.76
C GLN A 524 18.22 -8.15 -16.53
N GLU A 525 17.62 -7.02 -16.14
CA GLU A 525 16.68 -6.92 -15.03
C GLU A 525 15.41 -7.73 -15.30
N ARG A 526 14.85 -7.63 -16.52
CA ARG A 526 13.72 -8.47 -16.94
C ARG A 526 14.07 -9.96 -16.87
N GLN A 527 15.25 -10.34 -17.37
CA GLN A 527 15.69 -11.73 -17.33
C GLN A 527 15.94 -12.22 -15.90
N HIS A 528 16.39 -11.33 -15.01
CA HIS A 528 16.57 -11.62 -13.60
C HIS A 528 15.20 -11.82 -12.91
N TYR A 529 14.27 -10.89 -13.11
CA TYR A 529 12.89 -11.00 -12.63
C TYR A 529 12.23 -12.31 -13.06
N GLY A 530 12.32 -12.67 -14.35
CA GLY A 530 11.74 -13.90 -14.88
C GLY A 530 12.31 -15.18 -14.29
N LYS A 531 13.54 -15.15 -13.75
CA LYS A 531 14.14 -16.29 -13.03
C LYS A 531 13.64 -16.42 -11.59
N LEU A 532 13.30 -15.30 -10.93
CA LEU A 532 12.82 -15.30 -9.54
C LEU A 532 11.30 -15.53 -9.45
N PHE A 533 10.53 -14.89 -10.33
CA PHE A 533 9.08 -14.78 -10.21
C PHE A 533 8.30 -15.44 -11.34
N ASN A 534 8.96 -16.25 -12.17
CA ASN A 534 8.46 -16.73 -13.46
C ASN A 534 8.29 -15.60 -14.50
N PRO A 535 8.22 -15.93 -15.80
CA PRO A 535 7.87 -14.93 -16.81
C PRO A 535 6.50 -14.31 -16.53
N PHE A 536 6.36 -13.05 -16.94
CA PHE A 536 5.09 -12.34 -16.84
C PHE A 536 3.97 -13.12 -17.54
N TYR A 537 2.80 -13.16 -16.93
CA TYR A 537 1.64 -13.87 -17.48
C TYR A 537 1.21 -13.27 -18.82
N ARG A 538 0.59 -14.08 -19.67
CA ARG A 538 0.00 -13.60 -20.93
C ARG A 538 -1.41 -13.10 -20.64
N SER A 539 -1.72 -11.88 -21.07
CA SER A 539 -3.04 -11.26 -20.89
C SER A 539 -3.83 -11.29 -22.20
N GLU A 540 -4.99 -11.96 -22.19
CA GLU A 540 -5.97 -11.91 -23.28
C GLU A 540 -7.21 -11.16 -22.77
N GLN A 541 -7.53 -10.01 -23.38
CA GLN A 541 -8.60 -9.12 -22.91
C GLN A 541 -9.73 -8.99 -23.92
N VAL A 542 -10.98 -9.14 -23.45
CA VAL A 542 -12.19 -8.90 -24.25
C VAL A 542 -12.92 -7.68 -23.70
N ILE A 543 -13.08 -6.65 -24.53
CA ILE A 543 -13.80 -5.42 -24.17
C ILE A 543 -15.19 -5.46 -24.83
N MET A 544 -16.25 -5.48 -24.01
CA MET A 544 -17.63 -5.50 -24.47
C MET A 544 -18.28 -4.13 -24.29
N VAL A 545 -18.84 -3.57 -25.37
CA VAL A 545 -19.53 -2.28 -25.34
C VAL A 545 -20.95 -2.44 -25.88
N PRO A 546 -21.98 -1.95 -25.15
CA PRO A 546 -23.35 -1.99 -25.63
C PRO A 546 -23.55 -1.11 -26.86
N LYS A 547 -24.15 -1.66 -27.91
CA LYS A 547 -24.39 -0.94 -29.19
C LYS A 547 -25.35 0.24 -29.05
N ASP A 548 -26.26 0.19 -28.07
CA ASP A 548 -27.24 1.24 -27.78
C ASP A 548 -26.67 2.34 -26.88
N GLY A 549 -25.41 2.25 -26.42
CA GLY A 549 -24.81 3.20 -25.50
C GLY A 549 -25.46 3.21 -24.10
N GLY A 550 -26.24 2.18 -23.79
CA GLY A 550 -26.91 2.02 -22.50
C GLY A 550 -25.95 1.62 -21.37
N ASN A 551 -26.47 1.61 -20.14
CA ASN A 551 -25.72 1.17 -18.97
C ASN A 551 -25.30 -0.32 -19.07
N ILE A 552 -24.06 -0.63 -18.72
CA ILE A 552 -23.45 -1.98 -18.76
C ILE A 552 -24.07 -2.93 -17.72
N TYR A 553 -24.58 -2.44 -16.59
CA TYR A 553 -25.13 -3.28 -15.52
C TYR A 553 -26.51 -3.89 -15.82
N ARG A 554 -27.01 -3.77 -17.05
CA ARG A 554 -28.29 -4.37 -17.45
C ARG A 554 -28.19 -5.89 -17.44
N SER A 555 -29.21 -6.55 -16.90
CA SER A 555 -29.28 -8.01 -16.81
C SER A 555 -29.05 -8.72 -18.16
N SER A 556 -29.53 -8.16 -19.28
CA SER A 556 -29.31 -8.74 -20.61
C SER A 556 -27.84 -8.75 -21.04
N ILE A 557 -27.08 -7.70 -20.70
CA ILE A 557 -25.65 -7.60 -21.05
C ILE A 557 -24.84 -8.52 -20.15
N LEU A 558 -25.14 -8.54 -18.84
CA LEU A 558 -24.49 -9.43 -17.89
C LEU A 558 -24.70 -10.91 -18.25
N LYS A 559 -25.90 -11.30 -18.70
CA LYS A 559 -26.16 -12.66 -19.18
C LYS A 559 -25.31 -13.03 -20.40
N GLU A 560 -25.16 -12.12 -21.36
CA GLU A 560 -24.28 -12.35 -22.51
C GLU A 560 -22.80 -12.41 -22.11
N ALA A 561 -22.36 -11.56 -21.19
CA ALA A 561 -21.00 -11.60 -20.66
C ALA A 561 -20.68 -12.95 -20.00
N ILE A 562 -21.57 -13.46 -19.14
CA ILE A 562 -21.44 -14.78 -18.51
C ILE A 562 -21.42 -15.89 -19.57
N ARG A 563 -22.29 -15.80 -20.59
CA ARG A 563 -22.30 -16.77 -21.68
C ARG A 563 -20.96 -16.80 -22.44
N VAL A 564 -20.40 -15.63 -22.76
CA VAL A 564 -19.09 -15.52 -23.43
C VAL A 564 -17.97 -16.07 -22.55
N GLN A 565 -17.99 -15.78 -21.25
CA GLN A 565 -17.03 -16.32 -20.28
C GLN A 565 -17.07 -17.86 -20.25
N ASN A 566 -18.25 -18.47 -20.19
CA ASN A 566 -18.38 -19.93 -20.19
C ASN A 566 -17.89 -20.54 -21.50
N VAL A 567 -18.23 -19.94 -22.65
CA VAL A 567 -17.74 -20.40 -23.95
C VAL A 567 -16.21 -20.32 -24.02
N ALA A 568 -15.60 -19.26 -23.47
CA ALA A 568 -14.15 -19.12 -23.43
C ALA A 568 -13.48 -20.14 -22.48
N ALA A 569 -14.13 -20.45 -21.35
CA ALA A 569 -13.64 -21.43 -20.39
C ALA A 569 -13.66 -22.87 -20.92
N ASP A 570 -14.64 -23.20 -21.78
CA ASP A 570 -14.85 -24.53 -22.34
C ASP A 570 -14.06 -24.78 -23.64
N VAL A 571 -13.24 -23.84 -24.11
CA VAL A 571 -12.43 -24.03 -25.32
C VAL A 571 -11.35 -25.07 -25.07
N VAL A 572 -11.33 -26.11 -25.90
CA VAL A 572 -10.29 -27.14 -25.92
C VAL A 572 -9.56 -27.10 -27.25
N TYR A 573 -8.24 -27.07 -27.20
CA TYR A 573 -7.37 -27.22 -28.36
C TYR A 573 -6.93 -28.68 -28.48
N THR A 574 -6.97 -29.25 -29.69
CA THR A 574 -6.43 -30.58 -29.97
C THR A 574 -5.29 -30.42 -30.97
N SER A 575 -4.12 -30.97 -30.63
CA SER A 575 -2.94 -30.95 -31.51
C SER A 575 -3.23 -31.63 -32.84
N ASP A 576 -2.54 -31.20 -33.91
CA ASP A 576 -2.72 -31.72 -35.28
C ASP A 576 -2.45 -33.24 -35.38
N ASP A 577 -1.61 -33.78 -34.50
CA ASP A 577 -1.28 -35.21 -34.41
C ASP A 577 -2.33 -36.00 -33.59
N GLY A 578 -3.30 -35.33 -32.96
CA GLY A 578 -4.40 -35.93 -32.20
C GLY A 578 -4.04 -36.51 -30.83
N GLU A 579 -2.77 -36.40 -30.41
CA GLU A 579 -2.28 -37.03 -29.17
C GLU A 579 -2.48 -36.17 -27.91
N GLU A 580 -2.58 -34.85 -28.05
CA GLU A 580 -2.69 -33.92 -26.91
C GLU A 580 -3.90 -33.01 -27.03
N THR A 581 -4.73 -32.99 -25.98
CA THR A 581 -5.82 -32.04 -25.77
C THR A 581 -5.45 -31.08 -24.65
N ILE A 582 -5.47 -29.78 -24.92
CA ILE A 582 -5.14 -28.73 -23.95
C ILE A 582 -6.40 -27.93 -23.66
N ALA A 583 -6.77 -27.86 -22.38
CA ALA A 583 -7.88 -27.04 -21.87
C ALA A 583 -7.35 -25.77 -21.19
N LEU A 584 -8.24 -24.81 -20.90
CA LEU A 584 -7.88 -23.58 -20.21
C LEU A 584 -7.27 -23.84 -18.82
N ASP A 585 -7.79 -24.82 -18.08
CA ASP A 585 -7.31 -25.16 -16.73
C ASP A 585 -5.86 -25.68 -16.70
N ASP A 586 -5.36 -26.16 -17.86
CA ASP A 586 -3.98 -26.65 -18.00
C ASP A 586 -2.96 -25.51 -18.12
N ILE A 587 -3.39 -24.33 -18.59
CA ILE A 587 -2.50 -23.20 -18.94
C ILE A 587 -2.80 -21.91 -18.16
N CYS A 588 -3.92 -21.84 -17.44
CA CYS A 588 -4.32 -20.65 -16.72
C CYS A 588 -3.38 -20.34 -15.55
N TRP A 589 -3.32 -19.07 -15.17
CA TRP A 589 -2.60 -18.66 -13.98
C TRP A 589 -3.39 -19.05 -12.72
N LYS A 590 -2.73 -19.69 -11.75
CA LYS A 590 -3.32 -20.16 -10.49
C LYS A 590 -2.56 -19.55 -9.30
N ALA A 591 -3.01 -18.41 -8.79
CA ALA A 591 -2.30 -17.67 -7.74
C ALA A 591 -2.10 -18.47 -6.43
N THR A 592 -3.09 -19.28 -6.03
CA THR A 592 -3.05 -20.13 -4.81
C THR A 592 -2.99 -21.62 -5.12
N GLY A 593 -2.88 -22.00 -6.41
CA GLY A 593 -2.87 -23.39 -6.87
C GLY A 593 -4.23 -24.12 -6.88
N THR A 594 -5.32 -23.47 -6.44
CA THR A 594 -6.64 -24.11 -6.29
C THR A 594 -7.62 -23.84 -7.43
N GLY A 595 -7.44 -22.76 -8.19
CA GLY A 595 -8.28 -22.43 -9.36
C GLY A 595 -7.67 -21.36 -10.25
N CYS A 596 -8.16 -21.26 -11.49
CA CYS A 596 -7.79 -20.21 -12.42
C CYS A 596 -8.28 -18.85 -11.89
N THR A 597 -7.37 -17.87 -11.80
CA THR A 597 -7.68 -16.49 -11.40
C THR A 597 -8.01 -15.61 -12.60
#